data_AF-A0A7V2VN59-F1
#
_entry.id   AF-A0A7V2VN59-F1
#
_cell.length_a   1.000
_cell.length_b   1.000
_cell.length_c   1.000
_cell.angle_alpha   90.00
_cell.angle_beta   90.00
_cell.angle_gamma   90.00
#
_symmetry.space_group_name_H-M   'P 1'
#
loop_
_entity.id
_entity.type
_entity.pdbx_description
1 polymer ?
#
loop_
_entity_poly.entity_id
_entity_poly.type
_entity_poly.pdbx_seq_one_letter_code
_entity_poly.pdbx_strand_id
1 'polypeptide(L)'
;METIDLSPRYSTKDIPGKCIKCLAEQELNNCLRVLLTDEEDNKETQQRFEMLVSFLKSPESKKLRDESERFLAEGKQVTLKIHLEDDKSDYELEVD
;
A
#
# COMPACT_ATOMS: atom_id res chain seq x y z
N MET A 1 -1.88 13.49 10.01
CA MET A 1 -1.44 13.03 8.68
C MET A 1 -1.97 11.62 8.53
N GLU A 2 -2.71 11.37 7.47
CA GLU A 2 -3.21 10.02 7.21
C GLU A 2 -2.06 9.14 6.72
N THR A 3 -2.10 7.85 7.04
CA THR A 3 -1.05 6.90 6.65
C THR A 3 -1.72 5.59 6.23
N ILE A 4 -1.16 4.96 5.20
CA ILE A 4 -1.58 3.63 4.76
C ILE A 4 -0.45 2.66 5.02
N ASP A 5 -0.73 1.65 5.83
CA ASP A 5 0.22 0.59 6.16
C ASP A 5 -0.07 -0.64 5.30
N LEU A 6 0.93 -1.09 4.54
CA LEU A 6 0.88 -2.30 3.74
C LEU A 6 1.92 -3.29 4.26
N SER A 7 1.46 -4.37 4.91
CA SER A 7 2.33 -5.41 5.47
C SER A 7 2.34 -6.67 4.58
N PRO A 8 3.23 -6.73 3.57
CA PRO A 8 3.33 -7.86 2.66
C PRO A 8 3.78 -9.13 3.38
N ARG A 9 3.39 -10.28 2.81
CA ARG A 9 3.77 -11.60 3.31
C ARG A 9 4.07 -12.54 2.17
N TYR A 10 4.95 -13.50 2.40
CA TYR A 10 5.16 -14.58 1.46
C TYR A 10 4.01 -15.55 1.39
N SER A 11 3.83 -16.10 0.19
CA SER A 11 3.08 -17.32 0.01
C SER A 11 3.85 -18.48 0.65
N THR A 12 3.16 -19.18 1.55
CA THR A 12 3.59 -20.46 2.08
C THR A 12 2.82 -21.57 1.35
N LYS A 13 3.12 -22.83 1.67
CA LYS A 13 2.35 -23.97 1.15
C LYS A 13 0.86 -23.90 1.55
N ASP A 14 0.57 -23.29 2.69
CA ASP A 14 -0.75 -23.33 3.32
C ASP A 14 -1.49 -21.99 3.21
N ILE A 15 -0.78 -20.86 3.06
CA ILE A 15 -1.35 -19.52 3.08
C ILE A 15 -0.81 -18.70 1.90
N PRO A 16 -1.67 -18.21 0.99
CA PRO A 16 -1.25 -17.30 -0.07
C PRO A 16 -0.88 -15.93 0.53
N GLY A 17 0.32 -15.47 0.17
CA GLY A 17 0.82 -14.16 0.54
C GLY A 17 0.38 -13.09 -0.45
N LYS A 18 0.54 -11.83 -0.07
CA LYS A 18 0.33 -10.68 -0.94
C LYS A 18 1.57 -9.81 -0.88
N CYS A 19 2.09 -9.43 -2.04
CA CYS A 19 3.12 -8.40 -2.13
C CYS A 19 2.50 -7.02 -1.94
N ILE A 20 3.35 -6.01 -1.79
CA ILE A 20 2.94 -4.61 -1.61
C ILE A 20 1.97 -4.16 -2.71
N LYS A 21 2.24 -4.51 -3.98
CA LYS A 21 1.36 -4.17 -5.10
C LYS A 21 -0.05 -4.73 -4.89
N CYS A 22 -0.16 -6.01 -4.56
CA CYS A 22 -1.46 -6.66 -4.38
C CYS A 22 -2.24 -6.08 -3.20
N LEU A 23 -1.54 -5.67 -2.12
CA LEU A 23 -2.17 -4.99 -0.99
C LEU A 23 -2.65 -3.59 -1.38
N ALA A 24 -1.83 -2.81 -2.07
CA ALA A 24 -2.21 -1.48 -2.56
C ALA A 24 -3.41 -1.54 -3.52
N GLU A 25 -3.43 -2.48 -4.46
CA GLU A 25 -4.57 -2.69 -5.37
C GLU A 25 -5.84 -3.12 -4.63
N GLN A 26 -5.71 -3.93 -3.57
CA GLN A 26 -6.85 -4.31 -2.74
C GLN A 26 -7.43 -3.09 -2.02
N GLU A 27 -6.58 -2.31 -1.33
CA GLU A 27 -7.03 -1.11 -0.62
C GLU A 27 -7.60 -0.06 -1.57
N LEU A 28 -7.05 0.05 -2.79
CA LEU A 28 -7.58 0.93 -3.82
C LEU A 28 -9.01 0.52 -4.22
N ASN A 29 -9.23 -0.78 -4.40
CA ASN A 29 -10.57 -1.31 -4.70
C ASN A 29 -11.54 -1.11 -3.53
N ASN A 30 -11.07 -1.19 -2.28
CA ASN A 30 -11.89 -0.90 -1.11
C ASN A 30 -12.31 0.57 -1.10
N CYS A 31 -11.38 1.50 -1.33
CA CYS A 31 -11.67 2.92 -1.43
C CYS A 31 -12.67 3.18 -2.57
N LEU A 32 -12.45 2.59 -3.74
CA LEU A 32 -13.34 2.73 -4.89
C LEU A 32 -14.77 2.26 -4.57
N ARG A 33 -14.91 1.12 -3.88
CA ARG A 33 -16.23 0.62 -3.47
C ARG A 33 -16.95 1.61 -2.58
N VAL A 34 -16.28 2.13 -1.56
CA VAL A 34 -16.84 3.13 -0.65
C VAL A 34 -17.26 4.37 -1.44
N LEU A 35 -16.36 4.96 -2.24
CA LEU A 35 -16.65 6.16 -3.03
C LEU A 35 -17.82 6.01 -4.01
N LEU A 36 -18.08 4.79 -4.50
CA LEU A 36 -19.20 4.52 -5.40
C LEU A 36 -20.53 4.28 -4.67
N THR A 37 -20.49 3.95 -3.38
CA THR A 37 -21.69 3.62 -2.58
C THR A 37 -22.06 4.67 -1.56
N ASP A 38 -21.13 5.53 -1.17
CA ASP A 38 -21.37 6.59 -0.18
C ASP A 38 -22.21 7.71 -0.79
N GLU A 39 -23.27 8.12 -0.10
CA GLU A 39 -24.12 9.25 -0.53
C GLU A 39 -23.50 10.61 -0.13
N GLU A 40 -22.52 10.60 0.78
CA GLU A 40 -21.79 11.78 1.25
C GLU A 40 -20.36 11.85 0.67
N ASP A 41 -19.86 13.07 0.55
CA ASP A 41 -18.50 13.36 0.04
C ASP A 41 -17.42 12.93 1.05
N ASN A 42 -16.95 11.69 0.92
CA ASN A 42 -15.96 11.09 1.82
C ASN A 42 -14.52 11.49 1.43
N LYS A 43 -14.11 12.69 1.86
CA LYS A 43 -12.80 13.27 1.56
C LYS A 43 -11.62 12.42 2.03
N GLU A 44 -11.74 11.74 3.16
CA GLU A 44 -10.72 10.82 3.67
C GLU A 44 -10.51 9.67 2.68
N THR A 45 -11.60 9.03 2.24
CA THR A 45 -11.51 7.93 1.25
C THR A 45 -10.97 8.41 -0.09
N GLN A 46 -11.29 9.63 -0.52
CA GLN A 46 -10.70 10.23 -1.73
C GLN A 46 -9.19 10.42 -1.58
N GLN A 47 -8.72 10.95 -0.46
CA GLN A 47 -7.29 11.12 -0.18
C GLN A 47 -6.55 9.78 -0.17
N ARG A 48 -7.10 8.76 0.50
CA ARG A 48 -6.54 7.40 0.47
C ARG A 48 -6.46 6.83 -0.94
N PHE A 49 -7.52 7.02 -1.73
CA PHE A 49 -7.57 6.58 -3.12
C PHE A 49 -6.47 7.25 -3.95
N GLU A 50 -6.30 8.57 -3.82
CA GLU A 50 -5.27 9.34 -4.51
C GLU A 50 -3.85 8.90 -4.10
N MET A 51 -3.60 8.67 -2.80
CA MET A 51 -2.33 8.15 -2.30
C MET A 51 -2.00 6.79 -2.94
N LEU A 52 -2.96 5.87 -3.01
CA LEU A 52 -2.77 4.53 -3.58
C LEU A 52 -2.55 4.57 -5.10
N VAL A 53 -3.29 5.43 -5.83
CA VAL A 53 -3.06 5.64 -7.27
C VAL A 53 -1.68 6.22 -7.52
N SER A 54 -1.27 7.20 -6.73
CA SER A 54 0.03 7.87 -6.85
C SER A 54 1.16 6.88 -6.60
N PHE A 55 1.05 6.06 -5.55
CA PHE A 55 1.97 4.97 -5.28
C PHE A 55 2.01 3.97 -6.44
N LEU A 56 0.88 3.40 -6.85
CA LEU A 56 0.87 2.34 -7.89
C LEU A 56 1.40 2.81 -9.26
N LYS A 57 1.34 4.11 -9.55
CA LYS A 57 1.89 4.72 -10.77
C LYS A 57 3.34 5.19 -10.61
N SER A 58 3.87 5.25 -9.40
CA SER A 58 5.22 5.75 -9.14
C SER A 58 6.27 4.73 -9.60
N PRO A 59 7.43 5.19 -10.11
CA PRO A 59 8.56 4.31 -10.38
C PRO A 59 9.11 3.68 -9.08
N GLU A 60 8.96 4.34 -7.94
CA GLU A 60 9.36 3.86 -6.62
C GLU A 60 8.61 2.58 -6.21
N SER A 61 7.37 2.40 -6.65
CA SER A 61 6.56 1.22 -6.30
C SER A 61 7.22 -0.11 -6.66
N LYS A 62 7.89 -0.17 -7.81
CA LYS A 62 8.61 -1.37 -8.23
C LYS A 62 9.83 -1.60 -7.33
N LYS A 63 10.62 -0.54 -7.07
CA LYS A 63 11.81 -0.62 -6.21
C LYS A 63 11.45 -1.09 -4.80
N LEU A 64 10.43 -0.50 -4.19
CA LEU A 64 9.95 -0.84 -2.85
C LEU A 64 9.40 -2.27 -2.79
N ARG A 65 8.73 -2.72 -3.85
CA ARG A 65 8.32 -4.13 -3.98
C ARG A 65 9.52 -5.07 -4.00
N ASP A 66 10.50 -4.81 -4.85
CA ASP A 66 11.69 -5.66 -4.99
C ASP A 66 12.50 -5.70 -3.68
N GLU A 67 12.64 -4.56 -2.99
CA GLU A 67 13.30 -4.48 -1.67
C GLU A 67 12.53 -5.23 -0.58
N SER A 68 11.20 -5.09 -0.55
CA SER A 68 10.35 -5.83 0.38
C SER A 68 10.43 -7.33 0.16
N GLU A 69 10.36 -7.80 -1.09
CA GLU A 69 10.53 -9.22 -1.42
C GLU A 69 11.89 -9.73 -0.92
N ARG A 70 12.98 -8.97 -1.14
CA ARG A 70 14.31 -9.33 -0.61
C ARG A 70 14.32 -9.46 0.92
N PHE A 71 13.77 -8.50 1.67
CA PHE A 71 13.75 -8.57 3.13
C PHE A 71 12.90 -9.72 3.66
N LEU A 72 11.73 -9.95 3.04
CA LEU A 72 10.91 -11.11 3.36
C LEU A 72 11.71 -12.40 3.14
N ALA A 73 12.57 -12.49 2.09
CA ALA A 73 13.36 -13.70 1.78
C ALA A 73 14.40 -14.00 2.86
N GLU A 74 14.85 -12.96 3.55
CA GLU A 74 15.74 -13.05 4.70
C GLU A 74 14.99 -13.43 5.99
N GLY A 75 13.66 -13.62 5.92
CA GLY A 75 12.81 -13.98 7.06
C GLY A 75 12.38 -12.78 7.92
N LYS A 76 12.61 -11.55 7.45
CA LYS A 76 12.26 -10.32 8.16
C LYS A 76 10.79 -9.98 8.00
N GLN A 77 10.27 -9.17 8.92
CA GLN A 77 8.94 -8.57 8.77
C GLN A 77 9.08 -7.21 8.09
N VAL A 78 8.13 -6.88 7.22
CA VAL A 78 8.18 -5.66 6.43
C VAL A 78 6.83 -4.98 6.48
N THR A 79 6.81 -3.67 6.67
CA THR A 79 5.64 -2.80 6.49
C THR A 79 6.04 -1.60 5.63
N LEU A 80 5.31 -1.36 4.55
CA LEU A 80 5.41 -0.12 3.80
C LEU A 80 4.38 0.87 4.35
N LYS A 81 4.85 2.05 4.74
CA LYS A 81 4.02 3.19 5.10
C LYS A 81 3.97 4.17 3.94
N ILE A 82 2.76 4.58 3.57
CA ILE A 82 2.52 5.62 2.57
C ILE A 82 2.01 6.85 3.31
N HIS A 83 2.76 7.94 3.24
CA HIS A 83 2.43 9.22 3.84
C HIS A 83 2.01 10.22 2.77
N LEU A 84 1.16 11.17 3.15
CA LEU A 84 0.84 12.34 2.33
C LEU A 84 1.47 13.59 2.96
N GLU A 85 2.41 14.20 2.26
CA GLU A 85 3.08 15.44 2.67
C GLU A 85 3.11 16.42 1.48
N ASP A 86 2.50 17.60 1.66
CA ASP A 86 2.50 18.72 0.69
C ASP A 86 2.30 18.29 -0.79
N ASP A 87 1.18 17.61 -1.08
CA ASP A 87 0.80 17.08 -2.41
C ASP A 87 1.74 16.01 -3.00
N LYS A 88 2.65 15.47 -2.20
CA LYS A 88 3.52 14.35 -2.58
C LYS A 88 3.32 13.18 -1.63
N SER A 89 3.35 11.98 -2.20
CA SER A 89 3.37 10.76 -1.42
C SER A 89 4.81 10.41 -1.07
N ASP A 90 5.09 10.28 0.22
CA ASP A 90 6.35 9.74 0.73
C ASP A 90 6.17 8.27 1.13
N TYR A 91 7.24 7.49 1.03
CA TYR A 91 7.20 6.04 1.20
C TYR A 91 8.30 5.57 2.14
N GLU A 92 7.92 4.99 3.27
CA GLU A 92 8.85 4.45 4.26
C GLU A 92 8.69 2.93 4.38
N LEU A 93 9.81 2.21 4.33
CA LEU A 93 9.84 0.75 4.39
C LEU A 93 10.46 0.33 5.73
N GLU A 94 9.60 -0.02 6.69
CA GLU A 94 10.01 -0.49 8.01
C GLU A 94 10.32 -1.99 7.96
N VAL A 95 11.42 -2.38 8.61
CA VAL A 95 11.91 -3.76 8.61
C VAL A 95 12.32 -4.16 10.03
N ASP A 96 11.72 -5.25 10.52
CA ASP A 96 12.04 -5.89 11.81
C ASP A 96 12.81 -7.20 11.62
#